data_AF-A0AAN0K1G6-F1
#
_entry.id   AF-A0AAN0K1G6-F1
#
_cell.length_a   1.000
_cell.length_b   1.000
_cell.length_c   1.000
_cell.angle_alpha   90.00
_cell.angle_beta   90.00
_cell.angle_gamma   90.00
#
_symmetry.space_group_name_H-M   'P 1'
#
loop_
_entity.id
_entity.type
_entity.pdbx_description
1 polymer ?
#
loop_
_entity_poly.entity_id
_entity_poly.type
_entity_poly.pdbx_seq_one_letter_code
_entity_poly.pdbx_strand_id
1 'polypeptide(L)'
;MFSNVRKVISKCPPSLEDIKTFIEDFDSDLEAELNTINNLQGVMRLIRKKCSLANIVILEAVVEHFEIDDAQKYIDDYKREIDESCRNLSVDLCLNEPFDIVRASPPLKCETATYVLGWEATEHKLKDVTDIVSKSSGKFVKLVNIKSIQSITITCSFPHSLTGALIIKLSENLELLIKNGLMKLTVGYCTIWKKQNIEEIQEPLEEERQKELKETAQQLTNIISEKEKELYEMKKKIQELSLMNKNKLSYQPLLLIM
;
A
#
# COMPACT_ATOMS: atom_id res chain seq x y z
N MET A 1 -0.24 28.30 21.32
CA MET A 1 -1.45 27.63 21.87
C MET A 1 -1.31 27.25 23.36
N PHE A 2 -0.49 26.26 23.76
CA PHE A 2 -0.53 25.67 25.12
C PHE A 2 -0.43 26.68 26.28
N SER A 3 0.43 27.71 26.14
CA SER A 3 0.59 28.77 27.15
C SER A 3 -0.70 29.57 27.37
N ASN A 4 -1.46 29.83 26.30
CA ASN A 4 -2.72 30.56 26.38
C ASN A 4 -3.80 29.71 27.05
N VAL A 5 -3.96 28.46 26.62
CA VAL A 5 -4.88 27.50 27.26
C VAL A 5 -4.59 27.36 28.76
N ARG A 6 -3.32 27.17 29.13
CA ARG A 6 -2.89 27.09 30.53
C ARG A 6 -3.28 28.33 31.32
N LYS A 7 -3.10 29.53 30.74
CA LYS A 7 -3.49 30.79 31.38
C LYS A 7 -5.00 30.87 31.61
N VAL A 8 -5.81 30.41 30.64
CA VAL A 8 -7.28 30.39 30.77
C VAL A 8 -7.70 29.43 31.88
N ILE A 9 -7.24 28.17 31.85
CA ILE A 9 -7.57 27.16 32.86
C ILE A 9 -7.14 27.66 34.26
N SER A 10 -6.01 28.36 34.37
CA SER A 10 -5.55 28.89 35.65
C SER A 10 -6.44 30.01 36.23
N LYS A 11 -7.28 30.67 35.43
CA LYS A 11 -8.21 31.72 35.90
C LYS A 11 -9.45 31.14 36.56
N CYS A 12 -9.98 30.04 36.03
CA CYS A 12 -11.13 29.33 36.55
C CYS A 12 -10.83 27.82 36.47
N PRO A 13 -10.02 27.29 37.40
CA PRO A 13 -9.60 25.90 37.32
C PRO A 13 -10.74 24.97 37.73
N PRO A 14 -10.99 23.90 36.96
CA PRO A 14 -11.77 22.78 37.48
C PRO A 14 -11.08 22.16 38.70
N SER A 15 -11.85 21.38 39.47
CA SER A 15 -11.31 20.62 40.62
C SER A 15 -10.13 19.75 40.18
N LEU A 16 -9.07 19.73 40.99
CA LEU A 16 -7.88 18.93 40.70
C LEU A 16 -8.23 17.44 40.58
N GLU A 17 -9.09 16.95 41.47
CA GLU A 17 -9.48 15.54 41.48
C GLU A 17 -10.37 15.22 40.29
N ASP A 18 -11.31 16.09 39.92
CA ASP A 18 -12.16 15.88 38.75
C ASP A 18 -11.34 15.80 37.44
N ILE A 19 -10.32 16.65 37.30
CA ILE A 19 -9.41 16.60 36.14
C ILE A 19 -8.61 15.31 36.13
N LYS A 20 -8.10 14.84 37.29
CA LYS A 20 -7.35 13.58 37.37
C LYS A 20 -8.24 12.41 36.98
N THR A 21 -9.43 12.30 37.58
CA THR A 21 -10.39 11.25 37.27
C THR A 21 -10.75 11.24 35.79
N PHE A 22 -11.02 12.40 35.20
CA PHE A 22 -11.28 12.49 33.77
C PHE A 22 -10.11 11.99 32.91
N ILE A 23 -8.87 12.35 33.26
CA ILE A 23 -7.70 11.90 32.50
C ILE A 23 -7.44 10.40 32.69
N GLU A 24 -7.69 9.85 33.89
CA GLU A 24 -7.60 8.41 34.16
C GLU A 24 -8.63 7.63 33.36
N ASP A 25 -9.87 8.13 33.27
CA ASP A 25 -10.92 7.55 32.44
C ASP A 25 -10.59 7.64 30.93
N PHE A 26 -9.87 8.69 30.53
CA PHE A 26 -9.42 8.89 29.16
C PHE A 26 -8.23 8.01 28.77
N ASP A 27 -7.26 7.85 29.66
CA ASP A 27 -6.02 7.08 29.47
C ASP A 27 -5.54 6.49 30.80
N SER A 28 -5.95 5.24 31.07
CA SER A 28 -5.65 4.53 32.31
C SER A 28 -4.15 4.33 32.57
N ASP A 29 -3.32 4.39 31.51
CA ASP A 29 -1.86 4.26 31.66
C ASP A 29 -1.25 5.47 32.41
N LEU A 30 -2.01 6.56 32.58
CA LEU A 30 -1.58 7.77 33.28
C LEU A 30 -1.86 7.75 34.79
N GLU A 31 -2.61 6.77 35.30
CA GLU A 31 -3.03 6.70 36.71
C GLU A 31 -1.85 6.82 37.69
N ALA A 32 -0.79 6.05 37.46
CA ALA A 32 0.40 6.09 38.32
C ALA A 32 1.10 7.46 38.31
N GLU A 33 1.16 8.14 37.15
CA GLU A 33 1.75 9.47 37.04
C GLU A 33 0.85 10.52 37.74
N LEU A 34 -0.47 10.43 37.56
CA LEU A 34 -1.47 11.34 38.11
C LEU A 34 -1.54 11.30 39.64
N ASN A 35 -1.44 10.10 40.22
CA ASN A 35 -1.40 9.89 41.67
C ASN A 35 -0.23 10.61 42.37
N THR A 36 0.89 10.82 41.65
CA THR A 36 2.04 11.58 42.20
C THR A 36 1.88 13.10 42.10
N ILE A 37 0.88 13.58 41.36
CA ILE A 37 0.67 15.01 41.10
C ILE A 37 -0.29 15.60 42.13
N ASN A 38 0.16 16.65 42.81
CA ASN A 38 -0.61 17.33 43.87
C ASN A 38 -1.10 18.72 43.49
N ASN A 39 -0.93 19.15 42.23
CA ASN A 39 -1.36 20.46 41.78
C ASN A 39 -1.67 20.50 40.28
N LEU A 40 -2.49 21.47 39.87
CA LEU A 40 -2.89 21.68 38.48
C LEU A 40 -1.71 21.91 37.54
N GLN A 41 -0.64 22.56 37.99
CA GLN A 41 0.53 22.82 37.15
C GLN A 41 1.24 21.53 36.77
N GLY A 42 1.27 20.55 37.68
CA GLY A 42 1.77 19.20 37.44
C GLY A 42 0.92 18.46 36.41
N VAL A 43 -0.41 18.54 36.52
CA VAL A 43 -1.35 17.93 35.56
C VAL A 43 -1.15 18.53 34.16
N MET A 44 -1.13 19.86 34.06
CA MET A 44 -0.87 20.54 32.79
C MET A 44 0.50 20.20 32.19
N ARG A 45 1.51 19.92 33.02
CA ARG A 45 2.82 19.46 32.56
C ARG A 45 2.75 18.03 32.02
N LEU A 46 1.99 17.15 32.66
CA LEU A 46 1.75 15.78 32.17
C LEU A 46 1.02 15.80 30.82
N ILE A 47 -0.09 16.54 30.72
CA ILE A 47 -0.82 16.73 29.45
C ILE A 47 0.14 17.24 28.36
N ARG A 48 0.96 18.25 28.68
CA ARG A 48 1.95 18.78 27.72
C ARG A 48 2.93 17.72 27.23
N LYS A 49 3.41 16.83 28.11
CA LYS A 49 4.35 15.76 27.73
C LYS A 49 3.72 14.73 26.80
N LYS A 50 2.40 14.51 26.89
CA LYS A 50 1.65 13.58 26.05
C LYS A 50 1.13 14.23 24.76
N CYS A 51 1.19 15.56 24.65
CA CYS A 51 0.91 16.30 23.43
C CYS A 51 2.16 16.46 22.54
N SER A 52 1.95 16.60 21.24
CA SER A 52 2.97 16.98 20.24
C SER A 52 2.51 18.22 19.44
N LEU A 53 3.27 18.60 18.42
CA LEU A 53 2.87 19.70 17.53
C LEU A 53 1.50 19.43 16.87
N ALA A 54 1.24 18.20 16.44
CA ALA A 54 -0.03 17.85 15.79
C ALA A 54 -1.01 17.14 16.72
N ASN A 55 -0.52 16.37 17.69
CA ASN A 55 -1.38 15.61 18.61
C ASN A 55 -1.64 16.41 19.89
N ILE A 56 -2.83 16.98 20.01
CA ILE A 56 -3.26 17.74 21.20
C ILE A 56 -4.50 17.13 21.86
N VAL A 57 -4.80 15.86 21.55
CA VAL A 57 -6.09 15.22 21.86
C VAL A 57 -6.43 15.27 23.35
N ILE A 58 -5.48 15.01 24.24
CA ILE A 58 -5.73 15.05 25.70
C ILE A 58 -6.07 16.49 26.15
N LEU A 59 -5.37 17.50 25.61
CA LEU A 59 -5.63 18.89 25.97
C LEU A 59 -7.01 19.34 25.47
N GLU A 60 -7.36 18.97 24.24
CA GLU A 60 -8.66 19.20 23.64
C GLU A 60 -9.78 18.54 24.46
N ALA A 61 -9.64 17.26 24.79
CA ALA A 61 -10.62 16.52 25.57
C ALA A 61 -10.88 17.16 26.94
N VAL A 62 -9.83 17.64 27.63
CA VAL A 62 -9.96 18.36 28.90
C VAL A 62 -10.71 19.68 28.70
N VAL A 63 -10.36 20.47 27.68
CA VAL A 63 -11.02 21.76 27.43
C VAL A 63 -12.50 21.59 27.10
N GLU A 64 -12.84 20.57 26.29
CA GLU A 64 -14.21 20.25 25.90
C GLU A 64 -15.02 19.72 27.07
N HIS A 65 -14.50 18.76 27.85
CA HIS A 65 -15.22 18.13 28.96
C HIS A 65 -15.59 19.13 30.06
N PHE A 66 -14.70 20.07 30.35
CA PHE A 66 -14.92 21.11 31.37
C PHE A 66 -15.52 22.40 30.79
N GLU A 67 -15.97 22.39 29.54
CA GLU A 67 -16.66 23.49 28.86
C GLU A 67 -15.91 24.83 28.98
N ILE A 68 -14.59 24.81 28.76
CA ILE A 68 -13.73 25.99 28.91
C ILE A 68 -13.69 26.78 27.58
N ASP A 69 -14.79 27.47 27.26
CA ASP A 69 -15.00 28.17 25.98
C ASP A 69 -13.82 29.07 25.55
N ASP A 70 -13.29 29.87 26.47
CA ASP A 70 -12.14 30.76 26.22
C ASP A 70 -10.89 29.98 25.79
N ALA A 71 -10.71 28.74 26.28
CA ALA A 71 -9.63 27.86 25.89
C ALA A 71 -9.92 27.16 24.57
N GLN A 72 -11.18 26.81 24.31
CA GLN A 72 -11.61 26.17 23.06
C GLN A 72 -11.22 27.00 21.84
N LYS A 73 -11.39 28.33 21.90
CA LYS A 73 -10.95 29.24 20.83
C LYS A 73 -9.47 29.05 20.46
N TYR A 74 -8.58 28.91 21.45
CA TYR A 74 -7.16 28.70 21.19
C TYR A 74 -6.85 27.32 20.61
N ILE A 75 -7.65 26.31 20.92
CA ILE A 75 -7.56 24.97 20.32
C ILE A 75 -7.98 25.04 18.85
N ASP A 76 -9.10 25.70 18.56
CA ASP A 76 -9.65 25.81 17.22
C ASP A 76 -8.77 26.65 16.29
N ASP A 77 -8.26 27.79 16.77
CA ASP A 77 -7.32 28.63 16.03
C ASP A 77 -6.04 27.85 15.71
N TYR A 78 -5.51 27.11 16.67
CA TYR A 78 -4.31 26.28 16.45
C TYR A 78 -4.54 25.15 15.44
N LYS A 79 -5.66 24.43 15.54
CA LYS A 79 -6.02 23.40 14.55
C LYS A 79 -6.15 23.99 13.15
N ARG A 80 -6.71 25.21 13.04
CA ARG A 80 -6.81 25.93 11.77
C ARG A 80 -5.45 26.31 11.21
N GLU A 81 -4.54 26.84 12.03
CA GLU A 81 -3.17 27.17 11.63
C GLU A 81 -2.39 25.93 11.15
N ILE A 82 -2.53 24.80 11.86
CA ILE A 82 -1.91 23.53 11.45
C ILE A 82 -2.51 23.03 10.13
N ASP A 83 -3.84 23.05 9.99
CA ASP A 83 -4.51 22.63 8.75
C ASP A 83 -4.15 23.54 7.57
N GLU A 84 -4.08 24.86 7.76
CA GLU A 84 -3.62 25.81 6.74
C GLU A 84 -2.16 25.57 6.35
N SER A 85 -1.30 25.27 7.33
CA SER A 85 0.08 24.88 7.07
C SER A 85 0.16 23.61 6.23
N CYS A 86 -0.64 22.59 6.53
CA CYS A 86 -0.71 21.35 5.75
C CYS A 86 -1.23 21.58 4.31
N ARG A 87 -2.12 22.55 4.09
CA ARG A 87 -2.60 22.92 2.74
C ARG A 87 -1.49 23.51 1.87
N ASN A 88 -0.55 24.22 2.49
CA ASN A 88 0.49 24.95 1.76
C ASN A 88 1.80 24.14 1.64
N LEU A 89 2.06 23.25 2.61
CA LEU A 89 3.27 22.45 2.67
C LEU A 89 3.25 21.35 1.63
N SER A 90 4.27 21.36 0.77
CA SER A 90 4.44 20.38 -0.30
C SER A 90 5.00 19.06 0.25
N VAL A 91 4.59 17.91 -0.32
CA VAL A 91 5.00 16.60 0.20
C VAL A 91 6.50 16.35 0.02
N ASP A 92 7.12 16.88 -1.04
CA ASP A 92 8.56 16.78 -1.29
C ASP A 92 9.41 17.35 -0.13
N LEU A 93 8.92 18.39 0.55
CA LEU A 93 9.57 19.00 1.71
C LEU A 93 9.44 18.16 2.99
N CYS A 94 8.59 17.13 3.00
CA CYS A 94 8.35 16.26 4.15
C CYS A 94 8.93 14.85 3.99
N LEU A 95 9.62 14.58 2.88
CA LEU A 95 10.12 13.25 2.57
C LEU A 95 11.18 12.83 3.58
N ASN A 96 11.07 11.58 4.04
CA ASN A 96 11.93 10.94 5.03
C ASN A 96 11.93 11.59 6.43
N GLU A 97 11.14 12.64 6.65
CA GLU A 97 10.97 13.24 7.96
C GLU A 97 10.11 12.34 8.87
N PRO A 98 10.52 12.11 10.13
CA PRO A 98 9.71 11.39 11.08
C PRO A 98 8.60 12.29 11.64
N PHE A 99 7.35 11.87 11.48
CA PHE A 99 6.19 12.57 12.04
C PHE A 99 5.91 12.19 13.51
N ASP A 100 6.50 11.09 13.99
CA ASP A 100 6.40 10.63 15.37
C ASP A 100 7.78 10.63 16.05
N ILE A 101 8.16 11.79 16.59
CA ILE A 101 9.47 12.02 17.25
C ILE A 101 9.54 11.35 18.64
N VAL A 102 8.39 10.91 19.19
CA VAL A 102 8.31 10.40 20.57
C VAL A 102 8.64 8.90 20.65
N ARG A 103 8.55 8.16 19.54
CA ARG A 103 8.88 6.73 19.54
C ARG A 103 10.39 6.50 19.61
N ALA A 104 10.84 5.85 20.70
CA ALA A 104 12.22 5.40 20.88
C ALA A 104 12.63 4.26 19.94
N SER A 105 11.67 3.59 19.29
CA SER A 105 11.94 2.50 18.36
C SER A 105 10.95 2.49 17.19
N PRO A 106 11.39 2.12 15.96
CA PRO A 106 10.51 2.00 14.81
C PRO A 106 9.38 0.99 15.06
N PRO A 107 8.16 1.22 14.56
CA PRO A 107 7.07 0.25 14.66
C PRO A 107 7.45 -1.06 13.98
N LEU A 108 7.01 -2.18 14.56
CA LEU A 108 7.18 -3.49 13.93
C LEU A 108 6.29 -3.58 12.68
N LYS A 109 6.66 -4.43 11.73
CA LYS A 109 5.87 -4.60 10.50
C LYS A 109 4.40 -4.93 10.79
N CYS A 110 4.12 -5.81 11.76
CA CYS A 110 2.75 -6.15 12.19
C CYS A 110 1.94 -4.99 12.81
N GLU A 111 2.57 -3.85 13.08
CA GLU A 111 1.98 -2.63 13.63
C GLU A 111 1.97 -1.49 12.59
N THR A 112 2.29 -1.79 11.33
CA THR A 112 2.35 -0.80 10.25
C THR A 112 1.28 -1.02 9.19
N ALA A 113 0.67 0.08 8.74
CA ALA A 113 -0.10 0.14 7.50
C ALA A 113 0.70 0.96 6.47
N THR A 114 0.70 0.51 5.21
CA THR A 114 1.46 1.17 4.15
C THR A 114 0.59 1.40 2.92
N TYR A 115 0.56 2.65 2.48
CA TYR A 115 -0.09 3.09 1.25
C TYR A 115 0.98 3.42 0.23
N VAL A 116 0.92 2.80 -0.94
CA VAL A 116 1.73 3.18 -2.09
C VAL A 116 0.82 3.85 -3.10
N LEU A 117 1.00 5.15 -3.28
CA LEU A 117 0.21 6.00 -4.18
C LEU A 117 1.06 6.37 -5.38
N GLY A 118 0.51 6.27 -6.59
CA GLY A 118 1.16 6.67 -7.85
C GLY A 118 1.29 8.18 -8.03
N TRP A 119 1.53 8.91 -6.94
CA TRP A 119 1.64 10.36 -6.86
C TRP A 119 3.07 10.83 -7.10
N GLU A 120 3.21 12.02 -7.67
CA GLU A 120 4.45 12.79 -7.62
C GLU A 120 4.45 13.73 -6.41
N ALA A 121 5.55 13.75 -5.65
CA ALA A 121 5.64 14.48 -4.37
C ALA A 121 5.57 16.01 -4.51
N THR A 122 5.95 16.54 -5.68
CA THR A 122 5.92 17.97 -6.01
C THR A 122 4.51 18.46 -6.35
N GLU A 123 3.64 17.56 -6.81
CA GLU A 123 2.27 17.88 -7.24
C GLU A 123 1.26 17.84 -6.08
N HIS A 124 1.63 17.24 -4.95
CA HIS A 124 0.73 17.01 -3.81
C HIS A 124 1.15 17.80 -2.57
N LYS A 125 0.16 18.13 -1.74
CA LYS A 125 0.34 18.81 -0.46
C LYS A 125 0.23 17.81 0.69
N LEU A 126 0.83 18.16 1.83
CA LEU A 126 0.74 17.34 3.04
C LEU A 126 -0.72 17.09 3.42
N LYS A 127 -1.60 18.05 3.15
CA LYS A 127 -3.04 17.88 3.33
C LYS A 127 -3.61 16.69 2.56
N ASP A 128 -3.20 16.47 1.31
CA ASP A 128 -3.71 15.37 0.50
C ASP A 128 -3.39 14.01 1.14
N VAL A 129 -2.18 13.90 1.69
CA VAL A 129 -1.73 12.73 2.47
C VAL A 129 -2.57 12.56 3.73
N THR A 130 -2.74 13.63 4.53
CA THR A 130 -3.53 13.54 5.78
C THR A 130 -4.99 13.25 5.51
N ASP A 131 -5.56 13.78 4.43
CA ASP A 131 -6.94 13.55 4.02
C ASP A 131 -7.16 12.11 3.60
N ILE A 132 -6.26 11.53 2.80
CA ILE A 132 -6.36 10.12 2.40
C ILE A 132 -6.28 9.20 3.60
N VAL A 133 -5.29 9.42 4.47
CA VAL A 133 -5.09 8.57 5.64
C VAL A 133 -6.28 8.65 6.58
N SER A 134 -6.76 9.87 6.89
CA SER A 134 -7.89 10.08 7.80
C SER A 134 -9.21 9.56 7.24
N LYS A 135 -9.51 9.78 5.95
CA LYS A 135 -10.76 9.31 5.32
C LYS A 135 -10.80 7.79 5.20
N SER A 136 -9.67 7.15 4.90
CA SER A 136 -9.61 5.70 4.71
C SER A 136 -9.45 4.91 6.01
N SER A 137 -8.67 5.42 6.96
CA SER A 137 -8.29 4.72 8.19
C SER A 137 -8.97 5.27 9.44
N GLY A 138 -9.66 6.41 9.35
CA GLY A 138 -10.13 7.13 10.52
C GLY A 138 -9.00 7.48 11.48
N LYS A 139 -9.28 7.35 12.78
CA LYS A 139 -8.32 7.61 13.87
C LYS A 139 -7.49 6.38 14.27
N PHE A 140 -7.58 5.26 13.52
CA PHE A 140 -6.89 4.01 13.88
C PHE A 140 -5.37 4.09 13.71
N VAL A 141 -4.89 4.98 12.85
CA VAL A 141 -3.49 5.03 12.44
C VAL A 141 -2.86 6.38 12.75
N LYS A 142 -1.55 6.37 12.98
CA LYS A 142 -0.71 7.56 13.14
C LYS A 142 0.31 7.62 12.02
N LEU A 143 0.42 8.75 11.34
CA LEU A 143 1.42 8.96 10.29
C LEU A 143 2.84 8.84 10.88
N VAL A 144 3.69 8.01 10.27
CA VAL A 144 5.08 7.76 10.72
C VAL A 144 6.06 8.51 9.82
N ASN A 145 6.00 8.25 8.52
CA ASN A 145 6.83 8.91 7.52
C ASN A 145 6.20 8.83 6.14
N ILE A 146 6.74 9.65 5.25
CA ILE A 146 6.44 9.66 3.82
C ILE A 146 7.76 9.46 3.09
N LYS A 147 7.81 8.53 2.13
CA LYS A 147 8.99 8.29 1.29
C LYS A 147 8.60 8.42 -0.18
N SER A 148 9.56 8.83 -1.00
CA SER A 148 9.40 8.86 -2.46
C SER A 148 10.61 8.17 -3.10
N ILE A 149 10.34 7.23 -4.00
CA ILE A 149 11.37 6.61 -4.86
C ILE A 149 10.92 6.76 -6.31
N GLN A 150 9.80 6.11 -6.65
CA GLN A 150 9.08 6.24 -7.93
C GLN A 150 7.60 6.59 -7.72
N SER A 151 7.15 6.46 -6.48
CA SER A 151 5.79 6.66 -6.01
C SER A 151 5.87 7.07 -4.55
N ILE A 152 4.81 7.70 -4.05
CA ILE A 152 4.73 8.10 -2.64
C ILE A 152 4.34 6.88 -1.82
N THR A 153 5.16 6.56 -0.83
CA THR A 153 4.89 5.54 0.18
C THR A 153 4.61 6.23 1.51
N ILE A 154 3.37 6.12 1.98
CA ILE A 154 2.94 6.61 3.28
C ILE A 154 2.98 5.43 4.25
N THR A 155 3.74 5.58 5.33
CA THR A 155 3.78 4.60 6.42
C THR A 155 3.02 5.15 7.61
N CYS A 156 2.10 4.36 8.15
CA CYS A 156 1.41 4.66 9.39
C CYS A 156 1.62 3.54 10.42
N SER A 157 1.56 3.89 11.69
CA SER A 157 1.56 2.93 12.80
C SER A 157 0.17 2.79 13.41
N PHE A 158 -0.13 1.63 13.97
CA PHE A 158 -1.39 1.38 14.69
C PHE A 158 -1.19 0.31 15.77
N PRO A 159 -2.02 0.29 16.83
CA PRO A 159 -1.97 -0.77 17.84
C PRO A 159 -2.32 -2.13 17.22
N HIS A 160 -1.48 -3.14 17.45
CA HIS A 160 -1.68 -4.47 16.83
C HIS A 160 -3.06 -5.09 17.12
N SER A 161 -3.63 -4.83 18.30
CA SER A 161 -4.98 -5.26 18.69
C SER A 161 -6.08 -4.77 17.74
N LEU A 162 -5.85 -3.68 16.99
CA LEU A 162 -6.80 -3.09 16.05
C LEU A 162 -6.64 -3.59 14.61
N THR A 163 -5.78 -4.60 14.37
CA THR A 163 -5.50 -5.12 13.00
C THR A 163 -6.77 -5.46 12.24
N GLY A 164 -7.67 -6.25 12.85
CA GLY A 164 -8.92 -6.67 12.19
C GLY A 164 -9.84 -5.49 11.87
N ALA A 165 -10.04 -4.58 12.82
CA ALA A 165 -10.87 -3.39 12.63
C ALA A 165 -10.31 -2.48 11.53
N LEU A 166 -8.99 -2.28 11.49
CA LEU A 166 -8.33 -1.49 10.46
C LEU A 166 -8.48 -2.11 9.07
N ILE A 167 -8.31 -3.43 8.94
CA ILE A 167 -8.49 -4.13 7.65
C ILE A 167 -9.92 -3.95 7.13
N ILE A 168 -10.93 -4.13 7.98
CA ILE A 168 -12.34 -3.92 7.61
C ILE A 168 -12.54 -2.48 7.13
N LYS A 169 -12.11 -1.49 7.93
CA LYS A 169 -12.28 -0.08 7.59
C LYS A 169 -11.61 0.31 6.29
N LEU A 170 -10.41 -0.19 6.04
CA LEU A 170 -9.69 0.06 4.79
C LEU A 170 -10.33 -0.62 3.59
N SER A 171 -10.88 -1.81 3.79
CA SER A 171 -11.60 -2.54 2.74
C SER A 171 -12.86 -1.79 2.32
N GLU A 172 -13.62 -1.24 3.29
CA GLU A 172 -14.80 -0.39 3.01
C GLU A 172 -14.45 0.88 2.22
N ASN A 173 -13.26 1.44 2.43
CA ASN A 173 -12.80 2.66 1.78
C ASN A 173 -11.86 2.40 0.58
N LEU A 174 -11.77 1.15 0.12
CA LEU A 174 -10.80 0.76 -0.91
C LEU A 174 -11.06 1.46 -2.25
N GLU A 175 -12.33 1.60 -2.67
CA GLU A 175 -12.66 2.29 -3.91
C GLU A 175 -12.20 3.76 -3.91
N LEU A 176 -12.34 4.45 -2.77
CA LEU A 176 -11.85 5.81 -2.61
C LEU A 176 -10.33 5.85 -2.79
N LEU A 177 -9.61 4.92 -2.17
CA LEU A 177 -8.16 4.85 -2.30
C LEU A 177 -7.73 4.57 -3.75
N ILE A 178 -8.40 3.64 -4.45
CA ILE A 178 -8.11 3.33 -5.86
C ILE A 178 -8.33 4.56 -6.75
N LYS A 179 -9.44 5.29 -6.57
CA LYS A 179 -9.72 6.54 -7.31
C LYS A 179 -8.67 7.61 -7.06
N ASN A 180 -8.03 7.59 -5.90
CA ASN A 180 -6.93 8.50 -5.55
C ASN A 180 -5.54 7.94 -5.91
N GLY A 181 -5.43 6.95 -6.80
CA GLY A 181 -4.15 6.48 -7.32
C GLY A 181 -3.44 5.43 -6.47
N LEU A 182 -4.15 4.71 -5.61
CA LEU A 182 -3.59 3.59 -4.85
C LEU A 182 -3.05 2.49 -5.77
N MET A 183 -1.76 2.21 -5.63
CA MET A 183 -1.08 1.11 -6.30
C MET A 183 -0.93 -0.11 -5.39
N LYS A 184 -0.74 0.08 -4.09
CA LYS A 184 -0.62 -1.02 -3.12
C LYS A 184 -1.03 -0.59 -1.73
N LEU A 185 -1.77 -1.44 -1.03
CA LEU A 185 -2.15 -1.27 0.36
C LEU A 185 -1.83 -2.53 1.17
N THR A 186 -1.09 -2.35 2.26
CA THR A 186 -0.76 -3.44 3.18
C THR A 186 -1.04 -3.05 4.62
N VAL A 187 -1.48 -4.01 5.43
CA VAL A 187 -1.58 -3.91 6.88
C VAL A 187 -0.82 -5.08 7.47
N GLY A 188 0.26 -4.81 8.20
CA GLY A 188 1.10 -5.87 8.71
C GLY A 188 1.82 -6.62 7.59
N TYR A 189 1.59 -7.92 7.58
CA TYR A 189 2.02 -8.83 6.52
C TYR A 189 0.91 -9.09 5.48
N CYS A 190 -0.30 -8.58 5.71
CA CYS A 190 -1.44 -8.76 4.83
C CYS A 190 -1.42 -7.69 3.72
N THR A 191 -1.60 -8.13 2.47
CA THR A 191 -1.84 -7.23 1.33
C THR A 191 -3.34 -7.16 1.10
N ILE A 192 -3.91 -5.97 1.29
CA ILE A 192 -5.33 -5.71 1.04
C ILE A 192 -5.56 -5.47 -0.46
N TRP A 193 -4.63 -4.76 -1.10
CA TRP A 193 -4.71 -4.43 -2.52
C TRP A 193 -3.32 -4.30 -3.14
N LYS A 194 -3.17 -4.76 -4.38
CA LYS A 194 -2.03 -4.47 -5.25
C LYS A 194 -2.59 -4.31 -6.67
N LYS A 195 -2.36 -3.15 -7.29
CA LYS A 195 -2.65 -2.93 -8.70
C LYS A 195 -1.85 -3.96 -9.51
N GLN A 196 -2.55 -4.76 -10.29
CA GLN A 196 -1.91 -5.68 -11.23
C GLN A 196 -1.41 -4.86 -12.42
N ASN A 197 -0.12 -4.93 -12.71
CA ASN A 197 0.40 -4.41 -13.97
C ASN A 197 0.00 -5.41 -15.07
N ILE A 198 -0.66 -4.92 -16.13
CA ILE A 198 -1.02 -5.77 -17.28
C ILE A 198 0.25 -6.37 -17.92
N GLU A 199 1.40 -5.70 -17.80
CA GLU A 199 2.71 -6.16 -18.27
C GLU A 199 3.24 -7.39 -17.49
N GLU A 200 3.02 -7.50 -16.17
CA GLU A 200 3.45 -8.67 -15.36
C GLU A 200 2.72 -9.97 -15.77
N ILE A 201 1.58 -9.87 -16.46
CA ILE A 201 0.80 -11.02 -16.94
C ILE A 201 1.22 -11.43 -18.36
N GLN A 202 1.78 -10.53 -19.16
CA GLN A 202 2.13 -10.82 -20.55
C GLN A 202 3.43 -11.61 -20.70
N GLU A 203 4.45 -11.34 -19.88
CA GLU A 203 5.76 -12.02 -19.99
C GLU A 203 5.65 -13.56 -19.80
N PRO A 204 4.98 -14.10 -18.76
CA PRO A 204 4.90 -15.55 -18.60
C PRO A 204 4.06 -16.23 -19.69
N LEU A 205 2.98 -15.58 -20.14
CA LEU A 205 2.05 -16.10 -21.14
C LEU A 205 2.63 -16.06 -22.56
N GLU A 206 3.46 -15.07 -22.88
CA GLU A 206 4.17 -15.03 -24.17
C GLU A 206 5.34 -16.01 -24.21
N GLU A 207 6.07 -16.20 -23.11
CA GLU A 207 7.14 -17.22 -23.03
C GLU A 207 6.59 -18.64 -23.15
N GLU A 208 5.50 -18.97 -22.45
CA GLU A 208 4.84 -20.27 -22.57
C GLU A 208 4.32 -20.52 -23.99
N ARG A 209 3.64 -19.53 -24.59
CA ARG A 209 3.18 -19.62 -25.99
C ARG A 209 4.32 -19.75 -26.98
N GLN A 210 5.42 -19.03 -26.80
CA GLN A 210 6.61 -19.13 -27.67
C GLN A 210 7.26 -20.51 -27.56
N LYS A 211 7.29 -21.09 -26.36
CA LYS A 211 7.84 -22.43 -26.12
C LYS A 211 6.96 -23.51 -26.78
N GLU A 212 5.65 -23.45 -26.59
CA GLU A 212 4.70 -24.37 -27.25
C GLU A 212 4.77 -24.27 -28.78
N LEU A 213 4.89 -23.05 -29.32
CA LEU A 213 5.00 -22.83 -30.76
C LEU A 213 6.31 -23.39 -31.33
N LYS A 214 7.43 -23.24 -30.60
CA LYS A 214 8.73 -23.80 -30.99
C LYS A 214 8.74 -25.32 -30.93
N GLU A 215 8.15 -25.91 -29.89
CA GLU A 215 8.04 -27.37 -29.77
C GLU A 215 7.17 -27.95 -30.90
N THR A 216 6.05 -27.29 -31.22
CA THR A 216 5.18 -27.69 -32.33
C THR A 216 5.88 -27.55 -33.69
N ALA A 217 6.60 -26.45 -33.91
CA ALA A 217 7.35 -26.24 -35.16
C ALA A 217 8.47 -27.28 -35.34
N GLN A 218 9.15 -27.68 -34.27
CA GLN A 218 10.18 -28.71 -34.32
C GLN A 218 9.58 -30.09 -34.63
N GLN A 219 8.44 -30.43 -34.02
CA GLN A 219 7.74 -31.68 -34.32
C GLN A 219 7.30 -31.75 -35.79
N LEU A 220 6.71 -30.67 -36.31
CA LEU A 220 6.30 -30.59 -37.71
C LEU A 220 7.51 -30.71 -38.66
N THR A 221 8.63 -30.08 -38.34
CA THR A 221 9.86 -30.16 -39.13
C THR A 221 10.38 -31.60 -39.20
N ASN A 222 10.37 -32.32 -38.08
CA ASN A 222 10.79 -33.72 -38.04
C ASN A 222 9.89 -34.60 -38.92
N ILE A 223 8.56 -34.45 -38.80
CA ILE A 223 7.56 -35.17 -39.59
C ILE A 223 7.75 -34.91 -41.09
N ILE A 224 7.97 -33.66 -41.48
CA ILE A 224 8.22 -33.30 -42.89
C ILE A 224 9.48 -34.00 -43.40
N SER A 225 10.57 -33.99 -42.62
CA SER A 225 11.82 -34.64 -43.02
C SER A 225 11.68 -36.15 -43.21
N GLU A 226 10.86 -36.81 -42.39
CA GLU A 226 10.56 -38.24 -42.53
C GLU A 226 9.74 -38.52 -43.78
N LYS A 227 8.71 -37.71 -44.03
CA LYS A 227 7.87 -37.81 -45.23
C LYS A 227 8.66 -37.57 -46.52
N GLU A 228 9.62 -36.65 -46.50
CA GLU A 228 10.52 -36.41 -47.65
C GLU A 228 11.42 -37.62 -47.95
N LYS A 229 11.94 -38.29 -46.91
CA LYS A 229 12.72 -39.53 -47.08
C LYS A 229 11.87 -40.65 -47.66
N GLU A 230 10.67 -40.86 -47.12
CA GLU A 230 9.71 -41.85 -47.65
C GLU A 230 9.37 -41.58 -49.12
N LEU A 231 9.14 -40.31 -49.48
CA LEU A 231 8.86 -39.90 -50.85
C LEU A 231 10.04 -40.18 -51.78
N TYR A 232 11.27 -39.93 -51.33
CA TYR A 232 12.47 -40.22 -52.10
C TYR A 232 12.61 -41.73 -52.37
N GLU A 233 12.39 -42.57 -51.36
CA GLU A 233 12.42 -44.03 -51.55
C GLU A 233 11.33 -44.53 -52.50
N MET A 234 10.11 -43.99 -52.38
CA MET A 234 9.01 -44.33 -53.30
C MET A 234 9.36 -43.92 -54.74
N LYS A 235 9.92 -42.73 -54.95
CA LYS A 235 10.37 -42.28 -56.29
C LYS A 235 11.42 -43.24 -56.88
N LYS A 236 12.39 -43.69 -56.06
CA LYS A 236 13.41 -44.65 -56.49
C LYS A 236 12.79 -45.99 -56.91
N LYS A 237 11.87 -46.54 -56.10
CA LYS A 237 11.15 -47.78 -56.42
C LYS A 237 10.32 -47.67 -57.71
N ILE A 238 9.65 -46.53 -57.93
CA ILE A 238 8.89 -46.26 -59.17
C ILE A 238 9.83 -46.24 -60.38
N GLN A 239 11.00 -45.61 -60.28
CA GLN A 239 11.99 -45.62 -61.36
C GLN A 239 12.49 -47.03 -61.69
N GLU A 240 12.82 -47.84 -60.66
CA GLU A 240 13.26 -49.24 -60.83
C GLU A 240 12.17 -50.10 -61.51
N LEU A 241 10.91 -49.96 -61.08
CA LEU A 241 9.76 -50.64 -61.71
C LEU A 241 9.56 -50.21 -63.16
N SER A 242 9.74 -48.92 -63.47
CA SER A 242 9.62 -48.41 -64.85
C SER A 242 10.70 -48.97 -65.79
N LEU A 243 11.93 -49.19 -65.28
CA LEU A 243 13.02 -49.81 -66.02
C LEU A 243 12.74 -51.29 -66.29
N MET A 244 12.24 -52.02 -65.27
CA MET A 244 11.86 -53.43 -65.43
C MET A 244 10.71 -53.63 -66.43
N ASN A 245 9.73 -52.71 -66.47
CA ASN A 245 8.64 -52.78 -67.44
C ASN A 245 9.10 -52.52 -68.88
N LYS A 246 10.03 -51.57 -69.10
CA LYS A 246 10.65 -51.36 -70.43
C LYS A 246 11.44 -52.58 -70.90
N ASN A 247 12.14 -53.25 -69.99
CA ASN A 247 12.91 -54.45 -70.32
C ASN A 247 11.99 -55.65 -70.65
N LYS A 248 10.83 -55.80 -69.98
CA LYS A 248 9.84 -56.84 -70.31
C LYS A 248 9.19 -56.65 -71.69
N LEU A 249 8.98 -55.42 -72.16
CA LEU A 249 8.47 -55.17 -73.52
C LEU A 249 9.52 -55.43 -74.63
N SER A 250 10.81 -55.56 -74.30
CA SER A 250 11.85 -55.92 -75.28
C SER A 250 11.99 -57.42 -75.52
N TYR A 251 11.38 -58.26 -74.67
CA TYR A 251 11.35 -59.72 -74.78
C TYR A 251 9.93 -60.22 -75.06
N GLN A 252 9.32 -59.73 -76.15
CA GLN A 252 8.24 -60.44 -76.83
C GLN A 252 8.79 -60.89 -78.20
N PRO A 253 9.24 -62.14 -78.35
CA PRO A 253 9.62 -62.67 -79.66
C PRO A 253 8.35 -62.84 -80.51
N LEU A 254 8.28 -62.14 -81.64
CA LEU A 254 7.40 -62.51 -82.76
C LEU A 254 7.93 -63.82 -83.36
N LEU A 255 7.37 -64.91 -82.89
CA LEU A 255 7.50 -66.30 -83.33
C LEU A 255 6.12 -66.87 -82.96
N LEU A 256 5.19 -67.16 -83.87
CA LEU A 256 5.28 -68.00 -85.06
C LEU A 256 3.95 -67.93 -85.87
N ILE A 257 4.07 -68.16 -87.19
CA ILE A 257 3.16 -68.92 -88.10
C ILE A 257 1.82 -68.25 -88.53
N MET A 258 1.71 -67.85 -89.80
CA MET A 258 1.34 -68.67 -90.98
C MET A 258 1.78 -67.99 -92.28
#